data_AF-A0A7Y3BZC7-F1
#
_entry.id   AF-A0A7Y3BZC7-F1
#
_cell.length_a   1.000
_cell.length_b   1.000
_cell.length_c   1.000
_cell.angle_alpha   90.00
_cell.angle_beta   90.00
_cell.angle_gamma   90.00
#
_symmetry.space_group_name_H-M   'P 1'
#
loop_
_entity.id
_entity.type
_entity.pdbx_description
1 polymer ?
#
loop_
_entity_poly.entity_id
_entity_poly.type
_entity_poly.pdbx_seq_one_letter_code
_entity_poly.pdbx_strand_id
1 'polypeptide(L)'
;MSVEEQLTKAFRIADLYEPSSDLFAKVQRSIEEDAAHRLRARRIAAAVVASLSFIAVYLYIAIDRVDDSFEMPFWTLEVLATGVMVGIVLVLGPTIRRFGTSFESDVFRSNPATGRSFLTLMDIAYYLIFGAFTFMTLQYSPPAFVAGTENLARWIEFEIRRIGGLLLLMGVLHAVTLVVLPAMGLVFSANLRRARRALLGDAAPPADPRNDQIDRWITIVIWVIVGLVLLNLMVSLLLAVVGLAG
;
A
#
# COMPACT_ATOMS: atom_id res chain seq x y z
N MET A 1 -15.14 -48.93 -27.26
CA MET A 1 -15.08 -47.66 -27.99
C MET A 1 -13.63 -47.26 -28.07
N SER A 2 -13.05 -47.20 -29.27
CA SER A 2 -11.62 -46.93 -29.45
C SER A 2 -11.30 -45.44 -29.29
N VAL A 3 -10.04 -45.10 -29.01
CA VAL A 3 -9.57 -43.71 -28.95
C VAL A 3 -9.81 -43.00 -30.30
N GLU A 4 -9.70 -43.73 -31.40
CA GLU A 4 -9.95 -43.25 -32.75
C GLU A 4 -11.43 -42.88 -32.98
N GLU A 5 -12.37 -43.68 -32.45
CA GLU A 5 -13.81 -43.35 -32.48
C GLU A 5 -14.13 -42.11 -31.64
N GLN A 6 -13.49 -41.95 -30.47
CA GLN A 6 -13.68 -40.77 -29.63
C GLN A 6 -13.14 -39.50 -30.30
N LEU A 7 -11.96 -39.56 -30.90
CA LEU A 7 -11.37 -38.42 -31.62
C LEU A 7 -12.20 -38.06 -32.86
N THR A 8 -12.61 -39.05 -33.65
CA THR A 8 -13.43 -38.82 -34.84
C THR A 8 -14.78 -38.19 -34.47
N LYS A 9 -15.40 -38.64 -33.37
CA LYS A 9 -16.65 -38.06 -32.86
C LYS A 9 -16.45 -36.64 -32.33
N ALA A 10 -15.34 -36.37 -31.64
CA ALA A 10 -15.02 -35.04 -31.12
C ALA A 10 -14.78 -34.03 -32.26
N PHE A 11 -14.03 -34.41 -33.31
CA PHE A 11 -13.80 -33.57 -34.48
C PHE A 11 -15.09 -33.29 -35.26
N ARG A 12 -15.96 -34.30 -35.44
CA ARG A 12 -17.27 -34.09 -36.08
C ARG A 12 -18.17 -33.10 -35.35
N ILE A 13 -18.08 -33.06 -34.02
CA ILE A 13 -18.85 -32.11 -33.20
C ILE A 13 -18.22 -30.71 -33.28
N ALA A 14 -16.90 -30.62 -33.39
CA ALA A 14 -16.19 -29.34 -33.56
C ALA A 14 -16.52 -28.67 -34.91
N ASP A 15 -16.69 -29.44 -35.98
CA ASP A 15 -17.08 -28.92 -37.31
C ASP A 15 -18.49 -28.31 -37.34
N LEU A 16 -19.33 -28.62 -36.36
CA LEU A 16 -20.68 -28.05 -36.22
C LEU A 16 -20.69 -26.71 -35.46
N TYR A 17 -19.57 -26.31 -34.84
CA TYR A 17 -19.45 -25.00 -34.21
C TYR A 17 -18.98 -23.98 -35.22
N GLU A 18 -19.88 -23.08 -35.64
CA GLU A 18 -19.46 -21.85 -36.31
C GLU A 18 -18.53 -21.07 -35.37
N PRO A 19 -17.29 -20.75 -35.79
CA PRO A 19 -16.39 -19.97 -34.96
C PRO A 19 -17.07 -18.65 -34.62
N SER A 20 -17.15 -18.31 -33.33
CA SER A 20 -17.76 -17.04 -32.93
C SER A 20 -17.07 -15.92 -33.69
N SER A 21 -17.84 -15.01 -34.30
CA SER A 21 -17.32 -13.90 -35.11
C SER A 21 -16.31 -13.00 -34.36
N ASP A 22 -16.31 -13.09 -33.03
CA ASP A 22 -15.42 -12.38 -32.10
C ASP A 22 -14.14 -13.14 -31.75
N LEU A 23 -13.91 -14.37 -32.26
CA LEU A 23 -12.69 -15.14 -31.95
C LEU A 23 -11.43 -14.41 -32.42
N PHE A 24 -11.45 -13.89 -33.65
CA PHE A 24 -10.31 -13.13 -34.20
C PHE A 24 -10.05 -11.85 -33.40
N ALA A 25 -11.09 -11.12 -33.02
CA ALA A 25 -10.96 -9.91 -32.23
C ALA A 25 -10.43 -10.20 -30.80
N LYS A 26 -10.88 -11.29 -30.16
CA LYS A 26 -10.32 -11.76 -28.89
C LYS A 26 -8.86 -12.17 -28.99
N VAL A 27 -8.49 -12.91 -30.04
CA VAL A 27 -7.09 -13.32 -30.27
C VAL A 27 -6.21 -12.10 -30.53
N GLN A 28 -6.66 -11.16 -31.36
CA GLN A 28 -5.93 -9.92 -31.61
C GLN A 28 -5.74 -9.11 -30.33
N ARG A 29 -6.80 -8.92 -29.53
CA ARG A 29 -6.74 -8.24 -28.23
C ARG A 29 -5.75 -8.93 -27.29
N SER A 30 -5.79 -10.26 -27.22
CA SER A 30 -4.86 -11.05 -26.41
C SER A 30 -3.41 -10.79 -26.83
N ILE A 31 -3.10 -10.84 -28.14
CA ILE A 31 -1.75 -10.59 -28.67
C ILE A 31 -1.28 -9.16 -28.36
N GLU A 32 -2.14 -8.16 -28.52
CA GLU A 32 -1.85 -6.76 -28.20
C GLU A 32 -1.59 -6.55 -26.71
N GLU A 33 -2.41 -7.16 -25.84
CA GLU A 33 -2.21 -7.15 -24.38
C GLU A 33 -0.89 -7.81 -23.99
N ASP A 34 -0.54 -8.92 -24.63
CA ASP A 34 0.70 -9.66 -24.42
C ASP A 34 1.94 -8.85 -24.84
N ALA A 35 1.87 -8.17 -25.98
CA ALA A 35 2.90 -7.25 -26.45
C ALA A 35 3.08 -6.07 -25.48
N ALA A 36 1.98 -5.47 -25.02
CA ALA A 36 2.00 -4.38 -24.05
C ALA A 36 2.54 -4.84 -22.68
N HIS A 37 2.23 -6.06 -22.24
CA HIS A 37 2.78 -6.65 -21.03
C HIS A 37 4.29 -6.83 -21.14
N ARG A 38 4.80 -7.39 -22.25
CA ARG A 38 6.24 -7.54 -22.51
C ARG A 38 6.98 -6.20 -22.51
N LEU A 39 6.40 -5.15 -23.10
CA LEU A 39 6.99 -3.81 -23.08
C LEU A 39 7.07 -3.23 -21.67
N ARG A 40 6.01 -3.38 -20.85
CA ARG A 40 6.02 -2.96 -19.44
C ARG A 40 7.06 -3.72 -18.62
N ALA A 41 7.11 -5.04 -18.78
CA ALA A 41 8.10 -5.88 -18.11
C ALA A 41 9.54 -5.47 -18.47
N ARG A 42 9.82 -5.22 -19.76
CA ARG A 42 11.13 -4.72 -20.22
C ARG A 42 11.48 -3.35 -19.64
N ARG A 43 10.52 -2.42 -19.56
CA ARG A 43 10.74 -1.10 -18.95
C ARG A 43 11.05 -1.20 -17.47
N ILE A 44 10.31 -2.04 -16.74
CA ILE A 44 10.56 -2.29 -15.31
C ILE A 44 11.93 -2.94 -15.12
N ALA A 45 12.25 -3.97 -15.90
CA ALA A 45 13.55 -4.63 -15.84
C ALA A 45 14.70 -3.65 -16.15
N ALA A 46 14.56 -2.83 -17.20
CA ALA A 46 15.54 -1.80 -17.54
C ALA A 46 15.70 -0.75 -16.43
N ALA A 47 14.60 -0.31 -15.80
CA ALA A 47 14.65 0.61 -14.67
C ALA A 47 15.36 -0.01 -13.45
N VAL A 48 15.12 -1.29 -13.15
CA VAL A 48 15.79 -2.02 -12.08
C VAL A 48 17.29 -2.12 -12.37
N VAL A 49 17.67 -2.56 -13.57
CA VAL A 49 19.08 -2.66 -13.98
C VAL A 49 19.76 -1.30 -13.90
N ALA A 50 19.16 -0.25 -14.46
CA ALA A 50 19.70 1.11 -14.40
C ALA A 50 19.87 1.61 -12.96
N SER A 51 18.91 1.31 -12.07
CA SER A 51 18.98 1.69 -10.65
C SER A 51 20.11 0.94 -9.93
N LEU A 52 20.25 -0.37 -10.16
CA LEU A 52 21.34 -1.17 -9.59
C LEU A 52 22.71 -0.72 -10.10
N SER A 53 22.84 -0.42 -11.40
CA SER A 53 24.05 0.12 -11.99
C SER A 53 24.40 1.49 -11.40
N PHE A 54 23.42 2.37 -11.22
CA PHE A 54 23.62 3.67 -10.58
C PHE A 54 24.11 3.52 -9.13
N ILE A 55 23.50 2.64 -8.34
CA ILE A 55 23.93 2.36 -6.96
C ILE A 55 25.35 1.80 -6.94
N ALA A 56 25.68 0.87 -7.82
CA ALA A 56 27.03 0.28 -7.89
C ALA A 56 28.09 1.33 -8.26
N VAL A 57 27.81 2.20 -9.24
CA VAL A 57 28.70 3.30 -9.63
C VAL A 57 28.86 4.31 -8.49
N TYR A 58 27.76 4.68 -7.84
CA TYR A 58 27.78 5.59 -6.69
C TYR A 58 28.64 5.03 -5.55
N LEU A 59 28.44 3.76 -5.19
CA LEU A 59 29.25 3.09 -4.16
C LEU A 59 30.72 3.01 -4.57
N TYR A 60 31.02 2.68 -5.84
CA TYR A 60 32.39 2.62 -6.33
C TYR A 60 33.12 3.97 -6.22
N ILE A 61 32.44 5.08 -6.56
CA ILE A 61 33.00 6.43 -6.46
C ILE A 61 33.17 6.85 -5.00
N ALA A 62 32.27 6.41 -4.12
CA ALA A 62 32.23 6.85 -2.73
C ALA A 62 33.12 6.05 -1.78
N ILE A 63 33.67 4.92 -2.22
CA ILE A 63 34.64 4.14 -1.46
C ILE A 63 36.01 4.78 -1.66
N ASP A 64 36.58 5.33 -0.58
CA ASP A 64 37.97 5.74 -0.56
C ASP A 64 38.84 4.58 -0.07
N ARG A 65 40.00 4.42 -0.71
CA ARG A 65 40.94 3.36 -0.36
C ARG A 65 42.15 4.00 0.30
N VAL A 66 42.08 4.08 1.62
CA VAL A 66 43.18 4.57 2.46
C VAL A 66 43.87 3.34 3.05
N ASP A 67 45.11 3.12 2.61
CA ASP A 67 45.92 1.94 2.91
C ASP A 67 45.22 0.60 2.55
N ASP A 68 45.06 -0.29 3.53
CA ASP A 68 44.38 -1.60 3.43
C ASP A 68 42.93 -1.59 3.97
N SER A 69 42.42 -0.41 4.31
CA SER A 69 41.05 -0.23 4.80
C SER A 69 40.15 0.43 3.76
N PHE A 70 38.88 0.03 3.76
CA PHE A 70 37.85 0.71 2.97
C PHE A 70 37.18 1.75 3.86
N GLU A 71 37.47 3.02 3.61
CA GLU A 71 36.79 4.12 4.29
C GLU A 71 35.65 4.60 3.41
N MET A 72 34.45 4.66 3.98
CA MET A 72 33.28 5.19 3.29
C MET A 72 32.81 6.43 4.06
N PRO A 73 32.68 7.59 3.40
CA PRO A 73 32.10 8.78 4.02
C PRO A 73 30.72 8.47 4.59
N PHE A 74 30.42 9.04 5.75
CA PHE A 74 29.19 8.67 6.45
C PHE A 74 27.93 8.96 5.60
N TRP A 75 27.97 10.06 4.85
CA TRP A 75 26.89 10.49 3.98
C TRP A 75 26.53 9.44 2.91
N THR A 76 27.46 8.58 2.53
CA THR A 76 27.24 7.62 1.44
C THR A 76 26.12 6.64 1.77
N LEU A 77 26.20 5.98 2.93
CA LEU A 77 25.16 5.03 3.36
C LEU A 77 23.88 5.75 3.78
N GLU A 78 23.97 6.92 4.42
CA GLU A 78 22.76 7.68 4.81
C GLU A 78 21.95 8.09 3.57
N VAL A 79 22.60 8.61 2.52
CA VAL A 79 21.97 8.97 1.25
C VAL A 79 21.40 7.73 0.56
N LEU A 80 22.14 6.62 0.56
CA LEU A 80 21.69 5.37 -0.06
C LEU A 80 20.46 4.81 0.65
N ALA A 81 20.50 4.68 1.98
CA ALA A 81 19.40 4.16 2.80
C ALA A 81 18.17 5.07 2.68
N THR A 82 18.36 6.38 2.72
CA THR A 82 17.27 7.36 2.52
C THR A 82 16.67 7.25 1.12
N GLY A 83 17.51 7.13 0.09
CA GLY A 83 17.07 6.91 -1.29
C GLY A 83 16.27 5.61 -1.44
N VAL A 84 16.70 4.53 -0.80
CA VAL A 84 15.97 3.25 -0.75
C VAL A 84 14.61 3.42 -0.07
N MET A 85 14.55 4.08 1.09
CA MET A 85 13.29 4.33 1.80
C MET A 85 12.31 5.15 0.94
N VAL A 86 12.78 6.24 0.32
CA VAL A 86 11.96 7.05 -0.60
C VAL A 86 11.51 6.22 -1.80
N GLY A 87 12.40 5.43 -2.39
CA GLY A 87 12.07 4.52 -3.49
C GLY A 87 10.99 3.50 -3.11
N ILE A 88 11.10 2.89 -1.93
CA ILE A 88 10.09 1.97 -1.38
C ILE A 88 8.74 2.68 -1.29
N VAL A 89 8.68 3.88 -0.70
CA VAL A 89 7.43 4.64 -0.57
C VAL A 89 6.81 4.98 -1.93
N LEU A 90 7.62 5.42 -2.90
CA LEU A 90 7.15 5.78 -4.24
C LEU A 90 6.68 4.58 -5.07
N VAL A 91 7.25 3.38 -4.85
CA VAL A 91 6.86 2.16 -5.56
C VAL A 91 5.66 1.47 -4.90
N LEU A 92 5.68 1.34 -3.58
CA LEU A 92 4.62 0.65 -2.83
C LEU A 92 3.36 1.50 -2.70
N GLY A 93 3.47 2.82 -2.55
CA GLY A 93 2.30 3.71 -2.42
C GLY A 93 1.26 3.51 -3.54
N PRO A 94 1.65 3.64 -4.82
CA PRO A 94 0.74 3.39 -5.95
C PRO A 94 0.23 1.94 -6.01
N THR A 95 1.05 0.97 -5.59
CA THR A 95 0.68 -0.46 -5.59
C THR A 95 -0.42 -0.73 -4.57
N ILE A 96 -0.28 -0.18 -3.35
CA ILE A 96 -1.28 -0.26 -2.28
C ILE A 96 -2.58 0.41 -2.72
N ARG A 97 -2.49 1.60 -3.33
CA ARG A 97 -3.65 2.32 -3.88
C ARG A 97 -4.41 1.48 -4.88
N ARG A 98 -3.73 0.77 -5.78
CA ARG A 98 -4.37 -0.09 -6.79
C ARG A 98 -5.27 -1.15 -6.15
N PHE A 99 -4.82 -1.79 -5.07
CA PHE A 99 -5.66 -2.74 -4.32
C PHE A 99 -6.82 -2.04 -3.59
N GLY A 100 -6.61 -0.82 -3.08
CA GLY A 100 -7.66 -0.01 -2.47
C GLY A 100 -8.82 0.31 -3.44
N THR A 101 -8.52 0.59 -4.71
CA THR A 101 -9.56 0.98 -5.69
C THR A 101 -10.59 -0.12 -6.00
N SER A 102 -10.19 -1.41 -5.99
CA SER A 102 -11.16 -2.49 -6.17
C SER A 102 -12.10 -2.60 -4.97
N PHE A 103 -11.54 -2.53 -3.75
CA PHE A 103 -12.32 -2.54 -2.51
C PHE A 103 -13.24 -1.33 -2.38
N GLU A 104 -12.79 -0.14 -2.79
CA GLU A 104 -13.58 1.08 -2.80
C GLU A 104 -14.85 0.90 -3.65
N SER A 105 -14.72 0.30 -4.84
CA SER A 105 -15.86 0.12 -5.76
C SER A 105 -16.95 -0.78 -5.18
N ASP A 106 -16.60 -1.71 -4.30
CA ASP A 106 -17.53 -2.60 -3.63
C ASP A 106 -18.18 -1.91 -2.41
N VAL A 107 -17.38 -1.23 -1.60
CA VAL A 107 -17.81 -0.60 -0.35
C VAL A 107 -18.62 0.68 -0.61
N PHE A 108 -18.21 1.50 -1.58
CA PHE A 108 -18.82 2.78 -1.92
C PHE A 108 -19.66 2.73 -3.21
N ARG A 109 -20.17 1.55 -3.60
CA ARG A 109 -20.99 1.40 -4.82
C ARG A 109 -22.16 2.39 -4.91
N SER A 110 -22.74 2.79 -3.78
CA SER A 110 -23.85 3.76 -3.72
C SER A 110 -23.44 5.24 -3.86
N ASN A 111 -22.16 5.56 -3.63
CA ASN A 111 -21.61 6.91 -3.79
C ASN A 111 -20.11 6.88 -4.13
N PRO A 112 -19.75 6.64 -5.41
CA PRO A 112 -18.37 6.52 -5.85
C PRO A 112 -17.57 7.83 -5.78
N ALA A 113 -18.24 8.99 -5.67
CA ALA A 113 -17.53 10.26 -5.51
C ALA A 113 -16.86 10.34 -4.13
N THR A 114 -17.57 9.96 -3.07
CA THR A 114 -17.04 9.94 -1.70
C THR A 114 -15.89 8.94 -1.55
N GLY A 115 -16.01 7.74 -2.15
CA GLY A 115 -14.95 6.73 -2.14
C GLY A 115 -13.63 7.27 -2.70
N ARG A 116 -13.68 7.93 -3.86
CA ARG A 116 -12.48 8.52 -4.51
C ARG A 116 -11.84 9.62 -3.67
N SER A 117 -12.64 10.49 -3.06
CA SER A 117 -12.11 11.54 -2.17
C SER A 117 -11.47 10.94 -0.92
N PHE A 118 -12.08 9.90 -0.34
CA PHE A 118 -11.52 9.19 0.81
C PHE A 118 -10.18 8.53 0.49
N LEU A 119 -10.06 7.80 -0.62
CA LEU A 119 -8.78 7.22 -1.04
C LEU A 119 -7.71 8.29 -1.26
N THR A 120 -8.06 9.43 -1.84
CA THR A 120 -7.12 10.54 -2.04
C THR A 120 -6.62 11.12 -0.72
N LEU A 121 -7.50 11.30 0.26
CA LEU A 121 -7.11 11.74 1.61
C LEU A 121 -6.22 10.73 2.31
N MET A 122 -6.52 9.43 2.18
CA MET A 122 -5.68 8.35 2.70
C MET A 122 -4.29 8.38 2.06
N ASP A 123 -4.19 8.52 0.74
CA ASP A 123 -2.89 8.64 0.03
C ASP A 123 -2.04 9.78 0.62
N ILE A 124 -2.62 10.96 0.82
CA ILE A 124 -1.91 12.10 1.43
C ILE A 124 -1.43 11.76 2.84
N ALA A 125 -2.29 11.15 3.67
CA ALA A 125 -1.92 10.74 5.03
C ALA A 125 -0.79 9.71 5.03
N TYR A 126 -0.83 8.74 4.11
CA TYR A 126 0.23 7.75 3.91
C TYR A 126 1.58 8.43 3.61
N TYR A 127 1.62 9.36 2.65
CA TYR A 127 2.85 10.08 2.32
C TYR A 127 3.36 10.94 3.47
N LEU A 128 2.47 11.59 4.23
CA LEU A 128 2.87 12.38 5.40
C LEU A 128 3.47 11.50 6.49
N ILE A 129 2.87 10.34 6.80
CA ILE A 129 3.37 9.42 7.83
C ILE A 129 4.73 8.85 7.45
N PHE A 130 4.90 8.37 6.21
CA PHE A 130 6.19 7.81 5.78
C PHE A 130 7.25 8.89 5.61
N GLY A 131 6.89 10.06 5.08
CA GLY A 131 7.79 11.20 5.01
C GLY A 131 8.28 11.60 6.40
N ALA A 132 7.37 11.70 7.38
CA ALA A 132 7.72 11.98 8.76
C ALA A 132 8.67 10.92 9.34
N PHE A 133 8.39 9.62 9.12
CA PHE A 133 9.30 8.54 9.56
C PHE A 133 10.69 8.67 8.92
N THR A 134 10.76 8.93 7.60
CA THR A 134 12.03 9.12 6.89
C THR A 134 12.80 10.32 7.46
N PHE A 135 12.16 11.46 7.65
CA PHE A 135 12.81 12.64 8.22
C PHE A 135 13.21 12.46 9.69
N MET A 136 12.39 11.78 10.50
CA MET A 136 12.69 11.52 11.91
C MET A 136 13.87 10.57 12.09
N THR A 137 14.07 9.64 11.16
CA THR A 137 15.17 8.67 11.27
C THR A 137 16.46 9.15 10.61
N LEU A 138 16.40 10.24 9.83
CA LEU A 138 17.54 10.83 9.12
C LEU A 138 18.65 11.24 10.10
N GLN A 139 19.88 10.79 9.84
CA GLN A 139 21.05 11.12 10.64
C GLN A 139 21.87 12.23 9.97
N TYR A 140 22.17 13.29 10.73
CA TYR A 140 23.01 14.41 10.26
C TYR A 140 24.48 14.31 10.72
N SER A 141 24.77 13.34 11.59
CA SER A 141 26.10 13.04 12.09
C SER A 141 26.27 11.53 12.23
N PRO A 142 27.49 10.99 12.12
CA PRO A 142 27.74 9.58 12.36
C PRO A 142 27.21 9.15 13.75
N PRO A 143 26.50 8.02 13.86
CA PRO A 143 26.07 7.51 15.16
C PRO A 143 27.28 7.22 16.05
N ALA A 144 27.14 7.40 17.37
CA ALA A 144 28.24 7.21 18.32
C ALA A 144 28.86 5.80 18.27
N PHE A 145 28.10 4.78 17.88
CA PHE A 145 28.60 3.41 17.71
C PHE A 145 29.45 3.20 16.43
N VAL A 146 29.45 4.20 15.53
CA VAL A 146 30.22 4.27 14.28
C VAL A 146 31.42 5.22 14.43
N ALA A 147 31.59 5.90 15.58
CA ALA A 147 32.79 6.68 15.89
C ALA A 147 33.98 5.72 16.11
N GLY A 148 34.59 5.30 15.00
CA GLY A 148 35.68 4.34 14.91
C GLY A 148 35.64 3.66 13.53
N THR A 149 36.79 3.54 12.86
CA THR A 149 36.94 3.13 11.44
C THR A 149 36.51 1.69 11.09
N GLU A 150 35.88 0.94 12.00
CA GLU A 150 35.79 -0.52 11.89
C GLU A 150 34.41 -1.14 12.16
N ASN A 151 33.28 -0.50 11.81
CA ASN A 151 32.00 -1.22 11.96
C ASN A 151 30.93 -0.97 10.89
N LEU A 152 31.31 -1.12 9.63
CA LEU A 152 30.39 -1.21 8.50
C LEU A 152 29.22 -2.18 8.76
N ALA A 153 29.48 -3.32 9.39
CA ALA A 153 28.45 -4.31 9.72
C ALA A 153 27.36 -3.75 10.66
N ARG A 154 27.75 -3.12 11.77
CA ARG A 154 26.80 -2.47 12.70
C ARG A 154 26.03 -1.33 12.05
N TRP A 155 26.66 -0.61 11.13
CA TRP A 155 25.98 0.47 10.42
C TRP A 155 24.98 -0.07 9.39
N ILE A 156 25.33 -1.09 8.61
CA ILE A 156 24.39 -1.80 7.74
C ILE A 156 23.21 -2.35 8.55
N GLU A 157 23.46 -2.94 9.71
CA GLU A 157 22.40 -3.41 10.61
C GLU A 157 21.46 -2.28 11.03
N PHE A 158 22.01 -1.12 11.40
CA PHE A 158 21.23 0.06 11.74
C PHE A 158 20.33 0.53 10.59
N GLU A 159 20.86 0.63 9.37
CA GLU A 159 20.06 1.02 8.20
C GLU A 159 18.99 -0.02 7.83
N ILE A 160 19.32 -1.31 7.92
CA ILE A 160 18.35 -2.40 7.72
C ILE A 160 17.20 -2.30 8.74
N ARG A 161 17.50 -1.97 10.00
CA ARG A 161 16.46 -1.77 11.03
C ARG A 161 15.56 -0.58 10.70
N ARG A 162 16.10 0.53 10.17
CA ARG A 162 15.29 1.68 9.70
C ARG A 162 14.37 1.30 8.56
N ILE A 163 14.90 0.62 7.53
CA ILE A 163 14.12 0.15 6.39
C ILE A 163 13.04 -0.86 6.85
N GLY A 164 13.40 -1.80 7.71
CA GLY A 164 12.48 -2.76 8.30
C GLY A 164 11.38 -2.08 9.12
N GLY A 165 11.71 -1.05 9.90
CA GLY A 165 10.76 -0.22 10.63
C GLY A 165 9.76 0.50 9.71
N LEU A 166 10.23 1.06 8.59
CA LEU A 166 9.37 1.68 7.58
C LEU A 166 8.41 0.66 6.94
N LEU A 167 8.92 -0.53 6.58
CA LEU A 167 8.10 -1.60 6.01
C LEU A 167 7.06 -2.13 6.99
N LEU A 168 7.44 -2.29 8.27
CA LEU A 168 6.52 -2.69 9.33
C LEU A 168 5.42 -1.65 9.52
N LEU A 169 5.78 -0.37 9.63
CA LEU A 169 4.84 0.75 9.73
C LEU A 169 3.86 0.73 8.54
N MET A 170 4.37 0.53 7.33
CA MET A 170 3.57 0.44 6.11
C MET A 170 2.60 -0.74 6.15
N GLY A 171 3.07 -1.92 6.56
CA GLY A 171 2.23 -3.11 6.70
C GLY A 171 1.12 -2.93 7.73
N VAL A 172 1.42 -2.34 8.89
CA VAL A 172 0.43 -2.05 9.94
C VAL A 172 -0.61 -1.05 9.44
N LEU A 173 -0.18 0.06 8.84
CA LEU A 173 -1.09 1.08 8.34
C LEU A 173 -2.00 0.53 7.22
N HIS A 174 -1.46 -0.34 6.38
CA HIS A 174 -2.23 -1.06 5.37
C HIS A 174 -3.28 -1.98 5.99
N ALA A 175 -2.91 -2.79 6.99
CA ALA A 175 -3.84 -3.65 7.71
C ALA A 175 -4.96 -2.84 8.39
N VAL A 176 -4.64 -1.70 9.01
CA VAL A 176 -5.64 -0.79 9.57
C VAL A 176 -6.58 -0.27 8.49
N THR A 177 -6.06 0.11 7.33
CA THR A 177 -6.87 0.62 6.21
C THR A 177 -7.85 -0.44 5.70
N LEU A 178 -7.42 -1.70 5.60
CA LEU A 178 -8.29 -2.83 5.21
C LEU A 178 -9.45 -3.04 6.18
N VAL A 179 -9.27 -2.77 7.47
CA VAL A 179 -10.33 -2.85 8.48
C VAL A 179 -11.24 -1.61 8.48
N VAL A 180 -10.65 -0.42 8.33
CA VAL A 180 -11.37 0.86 8.40
C VAL A 180 -12.29 1.05 7.20
N LEU A 181 -11.87 0.68 6.00
CA LEU A 181 -12.63 0.89 4.76
C LEU A 181 -14.05 0.28 4.82
N PRO A 182 -14.23 -1.04 5.10
CA PRO A 182 -15.56 -1.63 5.23
C PRO A 182 -16.40 -0.97 6.32
N ALA A 183 -15.80 -0.66 7.48
CA ALA A 183 -16.49 0.01 8.57
C ALA A 183 -17.06 1.37 8.14
N MET A 184 -16.25 2.18 7.44
CA MET A 184 -16.67 3.47 6.90
C MET A 184 -17.81 3.33 5.88
N GLY A 185 -17.75 2.33 5.01
CA GLY A 185 -18.85 2.06 4.07
C GLY A 185 -20.16 1.70 4.76
N LEU A 186 -20.09 0.89 5.83
CA LEU A 186 -21.26 0.55 6.62
C LEU A 186 -21.86 1.81 7.28
N VAL A 187 -21.05 2.66 7.92
CA VAL A 187 -21.50 3.95 8.49
C VAL A 187 -22.15 4.83 7.42
N PHE A 188 -21.52 4.97 6.26
CA PHE A 188 -22.04 5.81 5.19
C PHE A 188 -23.38 5.28 4.67
N SER A 189 -23.48 3.96 4.46
CA SER A 189 -24.71 3.32 4.04
C SER A 189 -25.84 3.52 5.07
N ALA A 190 -25.52 3.46 6.36
CA ALA A 190 -26.47 3.70 7.45
C ALA A 190 -26.99 5.13 7.44
N ASN A 191 -26.09 6.11 7.32
CA ASN A 191 -26.45 7.52 7.22
C ASN A 191 -27.30 7.81 5.99
N LEU A 192 -26.97 7.22 4.83
CA LEU A 192 -27.76 7.38 3.61
C LEU A 192 -29.16 6.76 3.74
N ARG A 193 -29.28 5.59 4.39
CA ARG A 193 -30.58 4.97 4.68
C ARG A 193 -31.43 5.86 5.59
N ARG A 194 -30.84 6.41 6.66
CA ARG A 194 -31.53 7.31 7.59
C ARG A 194 -32.00 8.59 6.90
N ALA A 195 -31.14 9.21 6.09
CA ALA A 195 -31.49 10.39 5.31
C ALA A 195 -32.64 10.12 4.33
N ARG A 196 -32.61 8.98 3.60
CA ARG A 196 -33.71 8.59 2.71
C ARG A 196 -35.02 8.34 3.45
N ARG A 197 -34.99 7.68 4.61
CA ARG A 197 -36.20 7.48 5.42
C ARG A 197 -36.77 8.80 5.91
N ALA A 198 -35.92 9.73 6.35
CA ALA A 198 -36.36 11.06 6.77
C ALA A 198 -37.07 11.83 5.64
N LEU A 199 -36.65 11.63 4.38
CA LEU A 199 -37.30 12.21 3.20
C LEU A 199 -38.63 11.52 2.85
N LEU A 200 -38.76 10.21 3.10
CA LEU A 200 -39.96 9.43 2.78
C LEU A 200 -41.06 9.55 3.85
N GLY A 201 -40.71 9.95 5.08
CA GLY A 201 -41.66 10.08 6.18
C GLY A 201 -42.43 8.78 6.43
N ASP A 202 -43.76 8.88 6.50
CA ASP A 202 -44.66 7.75 6.76
C ASP A 202 -44.68 6.70 5.63
N ALA A 203 -44.23 7.05 4.43
CA ALA A 203 -44.12 6.13 3.30
C ALA A 203 -42.84 5.26 3.36
N ALA A 204 -41.97 5.45 4.35
CA ALA A 204 -40.74 4.69 4.48
C ALA A 204 -41.02 3.23 4.87
N PRO A 205 -40.32 2.25 4.25
CA PRO A 205 -40.39 0.86 4.69
C PRO A 205 -39.95 0.72 6.15
N PRO A 206 -40.58 -0.19 6.93
CA PRO A 206 -40.22 -0.40 8.33
C PRO A 206 -38.73 -0.74 8.47
N ALA A 207 -38.13 -0.29 9.57
CA ALA A 207 -36.72 -0.55 9.83
C ALA A 207 -36.50 -2.05 10.08
N ASP A 208 -35.54 -2.64 9.37
CA ASP A 208 -35.06 -3.98 9.67
C ASP A 208 -34.27 -3.93 10.99
N PRO A 209 -34.71 -4.63 12.06
CA PRO A 209 -34.06 -4.60 13.37
C PRO A 209 -32.61 -5.10 13.33
N ARG A 210 -32.22 -5.92 12.35
CA ARG A 210 -30.83 -6.36 12.18
C ARG A 210 -29.90 -5.20 11.84
N ASN A 211 -30.37 -4.27 11.02
CA ASN A 211 -29.58 -3.09 10.63
C ASN A 211 -29.35 -2.15 11.83
N ASP A 212 -30.33 -2.00 12.71
CA ASP A 212 -30.21 -1.16 13.90
C ASP A 212 -29.23 -1.75 14.93
N GLN A 213 -29.09 -3.09 14.96
CA GLN A 213 -28.09 -3.76 15.80
C GLN A 213 -26.67 -3.54 15.24
N ILE A 214 -26.49 -3.67 13.93
CA ILE A 214 -25.20 -3.42 13.25
C ILE A 214 -24.77 -1.97 13.43
N ASP A 215 -25.67 -1.02 13.22
CA ASP A 215 -25.41 0.41 13.40
C ASP A 215 -24.93 0.74 14.83
N ARG A 216 -25.54 0.09 15.84
CA ARG A 216 -25.13 0.25 17.24
C ARG A 216 -23.73 -0.28 17.49
N TRP A 217 -23.41 -1.48 17.01
CA TRP A 217 -22.08 -2.06 17.16
C TRP A 217 -21.00 -1.20 16.51
N ILE A 218 -21.24 -0.72 15.29
CA ILE A 218 -20.30 0.15 14.59
C ILE A 218 -20.08 1.45 15.37
N THR A 219 -21.16 2.06 15.87
CA THR A 219 -21.08 3.29 16.67
C THR A 219 -20.26 3.07 17.94
N ILE A 220 -20.47 1.95 18.65
CA ILE A 220 -19.69 1.59 19.84
C ILE A 220 -18.21 1.44 19.48
N VAL A 221 -17.88 0.69 18.42
CA VAL A 221 -16.49 0.48 17.98
C VAL A 221 -15.81 1.81 17.66
N ILE A 222 -16.49 2.71 16.93
CA ILE A 222 -15.95 4.04 16.60
C ILE A 222 -15.68 4.85 17.87
N TRP A 223 -16.63 4.91 18.81
CA TRP A 223 -16.45 5.66 20.05
C TRP A 223 -15.35 5.07 20.93
N VAL A 224 -15.18 3.74 20.95
CA VAL A 224 -14.07 3.09 21.65
C VAL A 224 -12.74 3.52 21.02
N ILE A 225 -12.62 3.49 19.69
CA ILE A 225 -11.39 3.92 18.99
C ILE A 225 -11.09 5.40 19.28
N VAL A 226 -12.10 6.29 19.13
CA VAL A 226 -11.95 7.72 19.42
C VAL A 226 -11.56 7.95 20.88
N GLY A 227 -12.19 7.24 21.81
CA GLY A 227 -11.87 7.31 23.24
C GLY A 227 -10.43 6.88 23.54
N LEU A 228 -9.95 5.80 22.91
CA LEU A 228 -8.57 5.34 23.06
C LEU A 228 -7.55 6.35 22.50
N VAL A 229 -7.84 6.95 21.34
CA VAL A 229 -6.98 7.98 20.73
C VAL A 229 -6.90 9.23 21.61
N LEU A 230 -8.05 9.72 22.09
CA LEU A 230 -8.10 10.88 22.98
C LEU A 230 -7.40 10.61 24.31
N LEU A 231 -7.59 9.42 24.87
CA LEU A 231 -6.89 8.99 26.08
C LEU A 231 -5.37 8.97 25.87
N ASN A 232 -4.90 8.41 24.77
CA ASN A 232 -3.47 8.37 24.45
C ASN A 232 -2.88 9.78 24.26
N LEU A 233 -3.60 10.68 23.56
CA LEU A 233 -3.21 12.08 23.43
C LEU A 233 -3.15 12.80 24.78
N MET A 234 -4.13 12.57 25.64
CA MET A 234 -4.18 13.17 26.98
C MET A 234 -3.01 12.67 27.85
N VAL A 235 -2.71 11.37 27.81
CA VAL A 235 -1.55 10.79 28.52
C VAL A 235 -0.24 11.38 27.99
N SER A 236 -0.09 11.46 26.66
CA SER A 236 1.12 12.01 26.04
C SER A 236 1.32 13.48 26.40
N LEU A 237 0.25 14.28 26.39
CA LEU A 237 0.26 15.68 26.81
C LEU A 237 0.62 15.81 28.30
N LEU A 238 0.04 14.97 29.16
CA LEU A 238 0.34 14.97 30.59
C LEU A 238 1.82 14.63 30.86
N LEU A 239 2.36 13.61 30.18
CA LEU A 239 3.78 13.26 30.30
C LEU A 239 4.69 14.40 29.83
N ALA A 240 4.32 15.10 28.75
CA ALA A 240 5.04 16.27 28.27
C ALA A 240 5.01 17.42 29.28
N VAL A 241 3.84 17.71 29.88
CA VAL A 241 3.67 18.79 30.86
C VAL A 241 4.43 18.51 32.17
N VAL A 242 4.47 17.26 32.62
CA VAL A 242 5.19 16.86 33.85
C VAL A 242 6.71 16.74 33.60
N GLY A 243 7.17 16.89 32.35
CA GLY A 243 8.59 16.76 31.99
C GLY A 243 9.10 15.32 32.05
N LEU A 244 8.19 14.33 31.98
CA LEU A 244 8.51 12.91 31.96
C LEU A 244 8.65 12.35 30.54
N ALA A 245 8.25 13.13 29.52
CA ALA A 245 8.57 12.84 28.13
C ALA A 245 9.98 13.36 27.82
N GLY A 246 10.99 12.60 28.25
CA GLY A 246 12.41 12.78 27.90
C GLY A 246 12.88 11.71 26.93
#